data_AF-A0A3D2E4K0-F1
#
_entry.id   AF-A0A3D2E4K0-F1
#
_cell.length_a   1.000
_cell.length_b   1.000
_cell.length_c   1.000
_cell.angle_alpha   90.00
_cell.angle_beta   90.00
_cell.angle_gamma   90.00
#
_symmetry.space_group_name_H-M   'P 1'
#
loop_
_entity.id
_entity.type
_entity.pdbx_description
1 polymer ?
#
loop_
_entity_poly.entity_id
_entity_poly.type
_entity_poly.pdbx_seq_one_letter_code
_entity_poly.pdbx_strand_id
1 'polypeptide(L)' 'MNDTHKKYNVLFVCSSNVCRSPYCEFMLRRMIENDEDLKGRVEVHSSAVFNKSKSIFPKAV' A
#
# COMPACT_ATOMS: atom_id res chain seq x y z
N MET A 1 -16.55 -3.27 23.67
CA MET A 1 -15.89 -4.46 23.09
C MET A 1 -14.53 -4.02 22.58
N ASN A 2 -13.45 -4.66 23.05
CA ASN A 2 -12.08 -4.20 22.82
C ASN A 2 -11.43 -4.95 21.65
N ASP A 3 -11.42 -4.34 20.46
CA ASP A 3 -10.72 -4.79 19.25
C ASP A 3 -9.22 -4.40 19.26
N THR A 4 -8.53 -4.56 20.39
CA THR A 4 -7.22 -3.91 20.63
C THR A 4 -6.03 -4.51 19.86
N HIS A 5 -6.21 -5.57 19.07
CA HIS A 5 -5.10 -6.29 18.41
C HIS A 5 -5.33 -6.69 16.95
N LYS A 6 -6.34 -6.15 16.27
CA LYS A 6 -6.60 -6.52 14.88
C LYS A 6 -5.57 -5.87 13.96
N LYS A 7 -4.72 -6.69 13.34
CA LYS A 7 -3.82 -6.27 12.26
C LYS A 7 -4.55 -6.33 10.93
N TYR A 8 -4.35 -5.32 10.09
CA TYR A 8 -4.95 -5.20 8.77
C TYR A 8 -3.88 -5.34 7.70
N ASN A 9 -4.19 -6.10 6.65
CA ASN A 9 -3.33 -6.24 5.48
C ASN A 9 -4.05 -5.66 4.28
N VAL A 10 -3.42 -4.72 3.58
CA VAL A 10 -3.97 -4.04 2.41
C VAL A 10 -3.07 -4.30 1.21
N LEU A 11 -3.67 -4.77 0.11
CA LEU A 11 -2.98 -4.96 -1.16
C LEU A 11 -3.62 -4.07 -2.24
N PHE A 12 -2.89 -3.08 -2.71
CA PHE A 12 -3.29 -2.28 -3.86
C PHE A 12 -2.89 -2.98 -5.16
N VAL A 13 -3.85 -3.15 -6.07
CA VAL A 13 -3.60 -3.84 -7.34
C VAL A 13 -3.90 -2.90 -8.51
N CYS A 14 -3.01 -2.87 -9.49
CA CYS A 14 -3.30 -2.29 -10.80
C CYS A 14 -2.73 -3.16 -11.92
N SER A 15 -2.89 -2.74 -13.17
CA SER A 15 -2.44 -3.52 -14.33
C SER A 15 -0.96 -3.95 -14.24
N SER A 16 -0.02 -3.03 -14.01
CA SER A 16 1.42 -3.30 -14.15
C SER A 16 2.27 -2.95 -12.92
N ASN A 17 1.66 -2.50 -11.82
CA ASN A 17 2.36 -2.05 -10.62
C ASN A 17 3.41 -0.93 -10.81
N VAL A 18 3.14 0.03 -11.69
CA VAL A 18 4.11 1.10 -12.04
C VAL A 18 3.66 2.53 -11.79
N CYS A 19 2.34 2.76 -11.66
CA CYS A 19 1.79 4.09 -11.44
C CYS A 19 0.80 4.08 -10.28
N ARG A 20 -0.38 3.47 -10.48
CA ARG A 20 -1.52 3.59 -9.55
C ARG A 20 -1.29 2.87 -8.23
N SER A 21 -1.04 1.57 -8.26
CA SER A 21 -0.85 0.77 -7.04
C SER A 21 0.39 1.16 -6.23
N PRO A 22 1.58 1.43 -6.80
CA PRO A 22 2.72 1.88 -5.98
C PRO A 22 2.49 3.28 -5.39
N TYR A 23 1.82 4.17 -6.12
CA TYR A 23 1.44 5.48 -5.59
C TYR A 23 0.49 5.37 -4.39
N CYS A 24 -0.54 4.52 -4.48
CA CYS A 24 -1.46 4.29 -3.37
C CYS A 24 -0.78 3.64 -2.16
N GLU A 25 0.14 2.70 -2.37
CA GLU A 25 0.96 2.12 -1.29
C GLU A 25 1.75 3.22 -0.57
N PHE A 26 2.48 4.06 -1.32
CA PHE A 26 3.24 5.16 -0.75
C PHE A 26 2.36 6.14 0.03
N MET A 27 1.25 6.59 -0.57
CA MET A 27 0.34 7.54 0.05
C MET A 27 -0.29 6.98 1.33
N LEU A 28 -0.80 5.74 1.30
CA LEU A 28 -1.45 5.15 2.46
C LEU A 28 -0.44 4.90 3.59
N ARG A 29 0.78 4.43 3.29
CA ARG A 29 1.85 4.31 4.28
C ARG A 29 2.13 5.65 4.97
N ARG A 30 2.26 6.72 4.18
CA ARG A 30 2.51 8.07 4.70
C ARG A 30 1.35 8.59 5.55
N MET A 31 0.09 8.26 5.21
CA MET A 31 -1.06 8.61 6.05
C MET A 31 -1.05 7.84 7.38
N ILE A 32 -0.79 6.53 7.34
CA ILE A 32 -0.73 5.67 8.54
C ILE A 32 0.40 6.07 9.49
N GLU A 33 1.55 6.51 8.97
CA GLU A 33 2.66 6.99 9.80
C GLU A 33 2.28 8.19 10.68
N ASN A 34 1.30 8.99 10.24
CA ASN A 34 0.77 10.15 10.95
C ASN A 34 -0.48 9.84 11.79
N ASP A 35 -0.95 8.59 11.82
CA ASP A 35 -2.14 8.15 12.53
C ASP A 35 -1.75 7.18 13.66
N GLU A 36 -1.81 7.65 14.91
CA GLU A 36 -1.40 6.88 16.09
C GLU A 36 -2.25 5.63 16.34
N ASP A 37 -3.49 5.57 15.85
CA ASP A 37 -4.37 4.40 16.03
C ASP A 37 -4.10 3.29 15.02
N LEU A 38 -3.62 3.66 13.82
CA LEU A 38 -3.34 2.74 12.71
C LEU A 38 -1.86 2.36 12.59
N LYS A 39 -0.96 3.17 13.13
CA LYS A 39 0.48 2.94 13.13
C LYS A 39 0.83 1.58 13.75
N GLY A 40 1.59 0.77 13.01
CA GLY A 40 1.98 -0.58 13.43
C GLY A 40 0.86 -1.62 13.40
N ARG A 41 -0.37 -1.25 13.01
CA ARG A 41 -1.50 -2.18 12.85
C ARG A 41 -1.84 -2.48 11.41
N VAL A 42 -1.44 -1.62 10.46
CA VAL A 42 -1.74 -1.78 9.03
C VAL A 42 -0.47 -2.04 8.24
N GLU A 43 -0.45 -3.14 7.50
CA GLU A 43 0.59 -3.48 6.53
C GLU A 43 0.05 -3.26 5.10
N VAL A 44 0.80 -2.52 4.28
CA VAL A 44 0.35 -2.10 2.94
C VAL A 44 1.36 -2.57 1.91
N HIS A 45 0.87 -3.20 0.84
CA HIS A 45 1.65 -3.66 -0.31
C HIS A 45 0.98 -3.30 -1.63
N SER A 46 1.73 -3.35 -2.73
CA SER A 46 1.20 -3.18 -4.09
C SER A 46 1.62 -4.30 -5.04
N SER A 47 0.75 -4.60 -6.01
CA SER A 47 1.01 -5.64 -7.00
C SER A 47 0.38 -5.36 -8.37
N ALA A 48 0.77 -6.18 -9.35
CA ALA A 48 0.30 -6.15 -10.72
C ALA A 48 -0.67 -7.30 -10.98
N VAL A 49 -1.69 -7.07 -11.81
CA VAL A 49 -2.51 -8.17 -12.39
C VAL A 49 -1.68 -8.96 -13.41
N PHE A 50 -0.77 -8.29 -14.12
CA PHE A 50 0.04 -8.92 -15.16
C PHE A 50 1.38 -9.43 -14.62
N ASN A 51 1.75 -10.66 -14.99
CA ASN A 51 2.95 -11.39 -14.53
C ASN A 51 4.30 -10.82 -15.02
N LYS A 52 4.31 -9.66 -15.70
CA LYS A 52 5.54 -8.95 -16.10
C LYS A 52 5.55 -7.59 -15.39
N SER A 53 6.27 -7.51 -14.27
CA SER A 53 6.56 -6.22 -13.65
C SER A 53 7.36 -5.38 -14.66
N LYS A 54 6.85 -4.20 -14.98
CA LYS A 54 7.61 -3.18 -15.68
C LYS A 54 8.28 -2.31 -14.61
N SER A 55 9.39 -1.63 -14.93
CA SER A 55 10.01 -0.73 -13.95
C SER A 55 9.01 0.34 -13.48
N ILE A 56 9.10 0.75 -12.22
CA ILE A 56 8.30 1.86 -11.68
C ILE A 56 8.45 3.08 -12.60
N PHE A 57 7.33 3.75 -12.89
CA PHE A 57 7.33 4.89 -13.78
C PHE A 57 8.03 6.07 -13.10
N PRO A 58 8.89 6.86 -13.79
CA PRO A 58 9.68 7.92 -13.16
C PRO A 58 8.89 9.03 -12.45
N LYS A 59 7.58 9.15 -12.70
CA LYS A 59 6.70 10.10 -12.00
C LYS A 59 6.04 9.54 -10.73
N ALA A 60 6.30 8.28 -10.41
CA ALA A 60 5.77 7.59 -9.25
C ALA A 60 6.82 7.41 -8.12
N VAL A 61 8.06 7.84 -8.37
CA VAL A 61 9.13 8.01 -7.37
C VAL A 61 9.19 9.44 -6.88
#